data_AF-K1TRR4-F1
#
_entry.id   AF-K1TRR4-F1
#
_cell.length_a   1.000
_cell.length_b   1.000
_cell.length_c   1.000
_cell.angle_alpha   90.00
_cell.angle_beta   90.00
_cell.angle_gamma   90.00
#
_symmetry.space_group_name_H-M   'P 1'
#
loop_
_entity.id
_entity.type
_entity.pdbx_description
1 polymer ?
#
loop_
_entity_poly.entity_id
_entity_poly.type
_entity_poly.pdbx_seq_one_letter_code
_entity_poly.pdbx_strand_id
1 'polypeptide(L)'
;THYDDSLLYSALAAFPPDEDGQEAKFNLLLWKEGHLYYTVIFPRSKHRPDCYFAKGSEQMLISPGALDMAGVIVTTRQEDFDKITEEKVASIIKEVGITVEEAEKIPGRYFDEKAKR
;
A
#
# COMPACT_ATOMS: atom_id res chain seq x y z
N THR A 1 -13.12 28.07 0.95
CA THR A 1 -11.94 27.61 1.71
C THR A 1 -10.95 27.06 0.71
N HIS A 2 -9.79 27.70 0.53
CA HIS A 2 -8.71 27.11 -0.27
C HIS A 2 -8.08 26.01 0.58
N TYR A 3 -8.22 24.75 0.17
CA TYR A 3 -7.49 23.65 0.77
C TYR A 3 -6.10 23.63 0.13
N ASP A 4 -5.06 23.74 0.95
CA ASP A 4 -3.70 23.49 0.51
C ASP A 4 -3.49 21.97 0.46
N ASP A 5 -3.70 21.40 -0.72
CA ASP A 5 -3.50 19.98 -1.00
C ASP A 5 -2.04 19.67 -1.42
N SER A 6 -1.17 20.68 -1.45
CA SER A 6 0.19 20.55 -1.99
C SER A 6 1.03 19.53 -1.24
N LEU A 7 0.86 19.41 0.08
CA LEU A 7 1.58 18.43 0.89
C LEU A 7 1.24 17.00 0.47
N LEU A 8 -0.06 16.68 0.37
CA LEU A 8 -0.51 15.34 0.00
C LEU A 8 -0.14 15.03 -1.44
N TYR A 9 -0.36 15.96 -2.37
CA TYR A 9 -0.01 15.77 -3.77
C TYR A 9 1.48 15.52 -3.97
N SER A 10 2.36 16.35 -3.39
CA SER A 10 3.81 16.16 -3.51
C SER A 10 4.27 14.86 -2.83
N ALA A 11 3.63 14.44 -1.74
CA ALA A 11 3.93 13.15 -1.10
C ALA A 11 3.53 11.96 -1.98
N LEU A 12 2.35 11.99 -2.60
CA LEU A 12 1.90 10.93 -3.50
C LEU A 12 2.72 10.89 -4.80
N ALA A 13 3.10 12.05 -5.35
CA ALA A 13 3.96 12.14 -6.53
C ALA A 13 5.39 11.60 -6.28
N ALA A 14 5.84 11.55 -5.02
CA ALA A 14 7.14 11.00 -4.66
C ALA A 14 7.20 9.46 -4.68
N PHE A 15 6.05 8.79 -4.78
CA PHE A 15 6.00 7.34 -4.79
C PHE A 15 6.44 6.77 -6.14
N PRO A 16 6.93 5.51 -6.18
CA PRO A 16 7.21 4.86 -7.45
C PRO A 16 5.94 4.85 -8.32
N PRO A 17 6.05 5.26 -9.60
CA PRO A 17 4.95 5.12 -10.53
C PRO A 17 4.70 3.63 -10.80
N ASP A 18 3.50 3.29 -11.24
CA ASP A 18 3.21 1.96 -11.74
C ASP A 18 3.88 1.67 -13.10
N GLU A 19 3.69 0.45 -13.60
CA GLU A 19 4.32 -0.04 -14.84
C GLU A 19 3.97 0.82 -16.06
N ASP A 20 2.77 1.42 -16.06
CA ASP A 20 2.30 2.30 -17.13
C ASP A 20 2.69 3.78 -16.91
N GLY A 21 3.36 4.09 -15.79
CA GLY A 21 3.84 5.44 -15.48
C GLY A 21 2.73 6.43 -15.12
N GLN A 22 1.49 5.97 -14.91
CA GLN A 22 0.31 6.81 -14.86
C GLN A 22 -0.10 7.16 -13.43
N GLU A 23 0.03 6.24 -12.47
CA GLU A 23 -0.41 6.47 -11.10
C GLU A 23 0.45 5.75 -10.06
N ALA A 24 0.69 6.42 -8.92
CA ALA A 24 1.31 5.78 -7.77
C ALA A 24 0.34 4.78 -7.13
N LYS A 25 0.80 3.56 -6.86
CA LYS A 25 0.01 2.57 -6.11
C LYS A 25 0.21 2.79 -4.62
N PHE A 26 -0.87 3.03 -3.89
CA PHE A 26 -0.84 3.12 -2.45
C PHE A 26 -2.17 2.71 -1.82
N ASN A 27 -2.14 2.43 -0.52
CA ASN A 27 -3.32 2.45 0.31
C ASN A 27 -3.26 3.63 1.28
N LEU A 28 -4.42 4.22 1.58
CA LEU A 28 -4.54 5.31 2.53
C LEU A 28 -5.54 4.90 3.60
N LEU A 29 -5.13 5.03 4.85
CA LEU A 29 -5.98 4.88 6.02
C LEU A 29 -6.04 6.23 6.74
N LEU A 30 -7.26 6.73 6.97
CA LEU A 30 -7.49 7.99 7.65
C LEU A 30 -8.49 7.80 8.78
N TRP A 31 -8.16 8.30 9.96
CA TRP A 31 -9.07 8.36 11.08
C TRP A 31 -8.89 9.65 11.87
N LYS A 32 -9.86 9.93 12.74
CA LYS A 32 -9.90 11.11 13.59
C LYS A 32 -9.95 10.69 15.05
N GLU A 33 -9.14 11.36 15.87
CA GLU A 33 -9.16 11.21 17.32
C GLU A 33 -9.22 12.60 17.95
N GLY A 34 -10.32 12.94 18.62
CA GLY A 34 -10.55 14.30 19.11
C GLY A 34 -10.52 15.32 17.97
N HIS A 35 -9.54 16.22 17.99
CA HIS A 35 -9.32 17.24 16.95
C HIS A 35 -8.20 16.88 15.96
N LEU A 36 -7.55 15.73 16.14
CA LEU A 36 -6.46 15.27 15.30
C LEU A 36 -6.98 14.37 14.18
N TYR A 37 -6.39 14.51 13.00
CA TYR A 37 -6.53 13.58 11.88
C TYR A 37 -5.21 12.86 11.69
N TYR A 38 -5.26 11.54 11.62
CA TYR A 38 -4.12 10.71 11.29
C TYR A 38 -4.31 10.16 9.89
N THR A 39 -3.28 10.29 9.07
CA THR A 39 -3.23 9.74 7.73
C THR A 39 -2.03 8.81 7.66
N VAL A 40 -2.28 7.54 7.39
CA VAL A 40 -1.24 6.54 7.12
C VAL A 40 -1.33 6.17 5.65
N ILE A 41 -0.19 6.27 4.97
CA ILE A 41 -0.07 5.92 3.57
C ILE A 41 0.86 4.71 3.47
N PHE A 42 0.39 3.65 2.83
CA PHE A 42 1.15 2.45 2.54
C PHE A 42 1.50 2.45 1.05
N PRO A 43 2.74 2.81 0.66
CA PRO A 43 3.15 2.73 -0.73
C PRO A 43 3.23 1.27 -1.18
N ARG A 44 2.86 1.01 -2.42
CA ARG A 44 2.76 -0.35 -2.97
C ARG A 44 3.49 -0.50 -4.29
N SER A 45 4.09 -1.67 -4.48
CA SER A 45 4.74 -2.06 -5.74
C SER A 45 3.79 -2.89 -6.62
N LYS A 46 2.94 -3.72 -6.02
CA LYS A 46 1.97 -4.59 -6.71
C LYS A 46 0.53 -4.37 -6.25
N HIS A 47 -0.42 -4.53 -7.18
CA HIS A 47 -1.86 -4.47 -6.87
C HIS A 47 -2.38 -5.76 -6.20
N ARG A 48 -1.85 -6.93 -6.56
CA ARG A 48 -2.18 -8.23 -5.94
C ARG A 48 -0.92 -9.08 -5.80
N PRO A 49 -0.81 -9.90 -4.74
CA PRO A 49 0.31 -10.82 -4.57
C PRO A 49 0.20 -12.00 -5.55
N ASP A 50 1.30 -12.69 -5.78
CA ASP A 50 1.40 -13.80 -6.73
C ASP A 50 0.46 -14.96 -6.33
N CYS A 51 0.23 -15.19 -5.03
CA CYS A 51 -0.70 -16.21 -4.54
C CYS A 51 -2.16 -15.98 -4.99
N TYR A 52 -2.54 -14.75 -5.35
CA TYR A 52 -3.87 -14.44 -5.89
C TYR A 52 -4.10 -15.11 -7.25
N PHE A 53 -3.04 -15.15 -8.08
CA PHE A 53 -3.08 -15.68 -9.44
C PHE A 53 -2.58 -17.14 -9.55
N ALA A 54 -2.07 -17.70 -8.45
CA ALA A 54 -1.69 -19.10 -8.39
C ALA A 54 -2.87 -20.03 -8.69
N LYS A 55 -2.57 -21.31 -8.97
CA LYS A 55 -3.57 -22.33 -9.32
C LYS A 55 -3.52 -23.47 -8.30
N GLY A 56 -4.66 -24.10 -8.07
CA GLY A 56 -4.77 -25.26 -7.17
C GLY A 56 -4.60 -24.88 -5.70
N SER A 57 -3.88 -25.71 -4.93
CA SER A 57 -3.72 -25.54 -3.48
C SER A 57 -3.01 -24.25 -3.07
N GLU A 58 -2.15 -23.72 -3.95
CA GLU A 58 -1.34 -22.52 -3.70
C GLU A 58 -2.12 -21.21 -3.86
N GLN A 59 -3.33 -21.27 -4.44
CA GLN A 59 -4.14 -20.08 -4.65
C GLN A 59 -4.78 -19.61 -3.35
N MET A 60 -4.53 -18.35 -3.00
CA MET A 60 -5.27 -17.63 -1.95
C MET A 60 -5.87 -16.37 -2.53
N LEU A 61 -7.20 -16.18 -2.40
CA LEU A 61 -7.91 -15.00 -2.91
C LEU A 61 -7.79 -13.83 -1.93
N ILE A 62 -6.54 -13.42 -1.70
CA ILE A 62 -6.17 -12.35 -0.78
C ILE A 62 -5.53 -11.23 -1.59
N SER A 63 -6.13 -10.05 -1.50
CA SER A 63 -5.69 -8.85 -2.20
C SER A 63 -5.63 -7.71 -1.19
N PRO A 64 -4.48 -7.50 -0.52
CA PRO A 64 -4.39 -6.53 0.57
C PRO A 64 -4.89 -5.14 0.15
N GLY A 65 -5.83 -4.59 0.93
CA GLY A 65 -6.24 -3.19 0.90
C GLY A 65 -5.74 -2.44 2.13
N ALA A 66 -6.24 -1.23 2.36
CA ALA A 66 -5.80 -0.38 3.48
C ALA A 66 -5.94 -1.05 4.85
N LEU A 67 -7.00 -1.82 5.06
CA LEU A 67 -7.26 -2.51 6.32
C LEU A 67 -6.31 -3.70 6.53
N ASP A 68 -6.07 -4.48 5.47
CA ASP A 68 -5.13 -5.61 5.49
C ASP A 68 -3.70 -5.14 5.76
N MET A 69 -3.28 -4.05 5.11
CA MET A 69 -1.98 -3.41 5.33
C MET A 69 -1.85 -2.80 6.73
N ALA A 70 -2.97 -2.50 7.40
CA ALA A 70 -3.02 -2.03 8.79
C ALA A 70 -3.06 -3.17 9.82
N GLY A 71 -2.93 -4.43 9.39
CA GLY A 71 -2.81 -5.59 10.27
C GLY A 71 -4.10 -6.39 10.48
N VAL A 72 -5.16 -6.11 9.70
CA VAL A 72 -6.42 -6.88 9.77
C VAL A 72 -6.66 -7.55 8.42
N ILE A 73 -6.23 -8.82 8.31
CA ILE A 73 -6.38 -9.61 7.08
C ILE A 73 -7.79 -10.20 6.98
N VAL A 74 -8.50 -9.90 5.89
CA VAL A 74 -9.83 -10.45 5.61
C VAL A 74 -9.77 -11.49 4.49
N THR A 75 -10.15 -12.72 4.80
CA THR A 75 -10.25 -13.82 3.82
C THR A 75 -11.69 -14.01 3.36
N THR A 76 -11.91 -14.15 2.04
CA THR A 76 -13.24 -14.33 1.46
C THR A 76 -13.71 -15.79 1.43
N ARG A 77 -12.77 -16.74 1.49
CA ARG A 77 -13.05 -18.19 1.49
C ARG A 77 -12.56 -18.80 2.81
N GLN A 78 -13.33 -19.74 3.34
CA GLN A 78 -12.93 -20.49 4.53
C GLN A 78 -11.61 -21.24 4.32
N GLU A 79 -11.39 -21.82 3.14
CA GLU A 79 -10.12 -22.50 2.86
C GLU A 79 -8.90 -21.57 2.94
N ASP A 80 -9.05 -20.29 2.61
CA ASP A 80 -7.94 -19.33 2.72
C ASP A 80 -7.70 -18.96 4.18
N PHE A 81 -8.78 -18.83 4.97
CA PHE A 81 -8.70 -18.63 6.42
C PHE A 81 -7.99 -19.79 7.13
N ASP A 82 -8.34 -21.02 6.76
CA ASP A 82 -7.78 -22.21 7.40
C ASP A 82 -6.33 -22.48 6.97
N LYS A 83 -5.93 -22.09 5.75
CA LYS A 83 -4.58 -22.31 5.20
C LYS A 83 -3.60 -21.20 5.56
N ILE A 84 -4.05 -19.97 5.78
CA ILE A 84 -3.15 -18.84 5.95
C ILE A 84 -2.36 -18.95 7.26
N THR A 85 -1.08 -18.57 7.20
CA THR A 85 -0.18 -18.52 8.35
C THR A 85 0.38 -17.12 8.53
N GLU A 86 0.96 -16.83 9.69
CA GLU A 86 1.61 -15.55 9.97
C GLU A 86 2.75 -15.26 8.97
N GLU A 87 3.55 -16.28 8.63
CA GLU A 87 4.62 -16.15 7.64
C GLU A 87 4.05 -15.85 6.25
N LYS A 88 2.92 -16.48 5.90
CA LYS A 88 2.25 -16.20 4.62
C LYS A 88 1.72 -14.77 4.60
N VAL A 89 1.09 -14.28 5.67
CA VAL A 89 0.65 -12.88 5.79
C VAL A 89 1.82 -11.92 5.62
N ALA A 90 2.91 -12.15 6.35
CA ALA A 90 4.10 -11.31 6.25
C ALA A 90 4.68 -11.31 4.83
N SER A 91 4.70 -12.47 4.15
CA SER A 91 5.16 -12.57 2.78
C SER A 91 4.26 -11.80 1.81
N ILE A 92 2.93 -11.89 1.95
CA ILE A 92 1.96 -11.17 1.12
C ILE A 92 2.13 -9.66 1.29
N ILE A 93 2.20 -9.16 2.54
CA ILE A 93 2.37 -7.73 2.82
C ILE A 93 3.68 -7.21 2.23
N LYS A 94 4.79 -7.97 2.41
CA LYS A 94 6.09 -7.60 1.87
C LYS A 94 6.11 -7.61 0.34
N GLU A 95 5.39 -8.53 -0.28
CA GLU A 95 5.33 -8.64 -1.74
C GLU A 95 4.55 -7.49 -2.39
N VAL A 96 3.45 -7.04 -1.77
CA VAL A 96 2.65 -5.93 -2.31
C VAL A 96 3.19 -4.55 -1.92
N GLY A 97 3.90 -4.45 -0.80
CA GLY A 97 4.57 -3.23 -0.36
C GLY A 97 5.78 -2.89 -1.21
N ILE A 98 6.24 -1.65 -1.11
CA ILE A 98 7.54 -1.26 -1.66
C ILE A 98 8.69 -1.83 -0.81
N THR A 99 9.89 -1.91 -1.38
CA THR A 99 11.07 -2.31 -0.60
C THR A 99 11.54 -1.19 0.33
N VAL A 100 12.41 -1.54 1.29
CA VAL A 100 13.04 -0.55 2.18
C VAL A 100 13.87 0.45 1.37
N GLU A 101 14.61 -0.03 0.37
CA GLU A 101 15.43 0.80 -0.51
C GLU A 101 14.58 1.75 -1.38
N GLU A 102 13.35 1.36 -1.73
CA GLU A 102 12.40 2.26 -2.39
C GLU A 102 11.85 3.31 -1.42
N ALA A 103 11.54 2.91 -0.18
CA ALA A 103 11.02 3.80 0.85
C ALA A 103 12.01 4.91 1.21
N GLU A 104 13.31 4.57 1.31
CA GLU A 104 14.39 5.52 1.60
C GLU A 104 14.55 6.62 0.53
N LYS A 105 14.07 6.38 -0.70
CA LYS A 105 14.13 7.36 -1.80
C LYS A 105 12.99 8.38 -1.78
N ILE A 106 11.89 8.09 -1.07
CA ILE A 106 10.67 8.92 -1.06
C ILE A 106 10.94 10.34 -0.56
N PRO A 107 11.67 10.58 0.56
CA PRO A 107 11.92 11.95 1.03
C PRO A 107 12.66 12.81 0.01
N GLY A 108 13.64 12.25 -0.70
CA GLY A 108 14.36 12.96 -1.76
C GLY A 108 13.43 13.36 -2.91
N ARG A 109 12.65 12.38 -3.43
CA ARG A 109 11.68 12.62 -4.50
C ARG A 109 10.62 13.65 -4.11
N TYR A 110 10.18 13.66 -2.85
CA TYR A 110 9.23 14.66 -2.35
C TYR A 110 9.77 16.09 -2.50
N PHE A 111 11.04 16.32 -2.15
CA PHE A 111 11.64 17.66 -2.29
C PHE A 111 11.84 18.03 -3.77
N ASP A 112 12.18 17.07 -4.62
CA ASP A 112 12.28 17.28 -6.07
C ASP A 112 10.91 17.67 -6.68
N GLU A 113 9.85 16.94 -6.33
CA GLU A 113 8.48 17.22 -6.80
C GLU A 113 7.94 18.55 -6.27
N LYS A 114 8.27 18.90 -5.03
CA LYS A 114 7.90 20.18 -4.44
C LYS A 114 8.60 21.36 -5.14
N ALA A 115 9.85 21.19 -5.59
CA ALA A 115 10.61 22.23 -6.28
C ALA A 115 10.16 22.50 -7.73
N LYS A 116 9.41 21.57 -8.34
CA LYS A 116 8.84 21.75 -9.68
C LYS A 116 7.58 22.63 -9.72
N ARG A 117 7.00 22.93 -8.55
CA ARG A 117 5.81 23.76 -8.38
C ARG A 117 6.18 25.17 -7.95
#